data_AF-A0A2W6ZLL4-F1
#
_entry.id   AF-A0A2W6ZLL4-F1
#
_cell.length_a   1.000
_cell.length_b   1.000
_cell.length_c   1.000
_cell.angle_alpha   90.00
_cell.angle_beta   90.00
_cell.angle_gamma   90.00
#
_symmetry.space_group_name_H-M   'P 1'
#
loop_
_entity.id
_entity.type
_entity.pdbx_description
1 polymer ?
#
loop_
_entity_poly.entity_id
_entity_poly.type
_entity_poly.pdbx_seq_one_letter_code
_entity_poly.pdbx_strand_id
1 'polypeptide(L)' 'MAAPQGPICELRLLVVHRYEPGIQKLGSTPLAIEHLGRRGKPVKKMRLIPAEKAFAFARKLQGTPGCTVSVC' A
#
# COMPACT_ATOMS: atom_id res chain seq x y z
N MET A 1 -23.87 28.38 0.58
CA MET A 1 -22.52 27.80 0.80
C MET A 1 -22.55 26.36 0.32
N ALA A 2 -21.65 25.96 -0.58
CA ALA A 2 -21.56 24.56 -1.00
C ALA A 2 -21.07 23.72 0.18
N ALA A 3 -21.81 22.67 0.55
CA ALA A 3 -21.37 21.75 1.59
C ALA A 3 -20.05 21.10 1.14
N PRO A 4 -19.05 20.93 2.04
CA PRO A 4 -17.83 20.23 1.70
C PRO A 4 -18.20 18.79 1.32
N GLN A 5 -18.08 18.48 0.03
CA GLN A 5 -18.29 17.13 -0.47
C GLN A 5 -17.04 16.33 -0.14
N GLY A 6 -17.18 15.43 0.83
CA GLY A 6 -16.17 14.42 1.10
C GLY A 6 -15.98 13.49 -0.10
N PRO A 7 -14.88 12.71 -0.14
CA PRO A 7 -14.71 11.71 -1.16
C PRO A 7 -15.89 10.72 -1.13
N ILE A 8 -16.40 10.36 -2.31
CA ILE A 8 -17.53 9.44 -2.49
C ILE A 8 -17.21 8.02 -1.99
N CYS A 9 -15.93 7.72 -1.74
CA CYS A 9 -15.46 6.43 -1.28
C CYS A 9 -14.42 6.59 -0.19
N GLU A 10 -14.31 5.56 0.66
CA GLU A 10 -13.24 5.49 1.64
C GLU A 10 -11.87 5.46 0.94
N LEU A 11 -10.95 6.25 1.48
CA LEU A 11 -9.60 6.34 0.98
C LEU A 11 -8.64 5.67 1.95
N ARG A 12 -7.74 4.86 1.41
CA ARG A 12 -6.70 4.16 2.16
C ARG A 12 -5.33 4.39 1.54
N LEU A 13 -4.30 4.21 2.34
CA LEU A 13 -2.92 4.14 1.92
C LEU A 13 -2.51 2.69 1.73
N LEU A 14 -1.85 2.39 0.60
CA LEU A 14 -1.23 1.10 0.35
C LEU A 14 0.29 1.21 0.41
N VAL A 15 0.89 0.52 1.37
CA VAL A 15 2.35 0.49 1.61
C VAL A 15 2.87 -0.92 1.40
N VAL A 16 3.97 -1.03 0.68
CA VAL A 16 4.67 -2.29 0.40
C VAL A 16 6.05 -2.21 1.03
N HIS A 17 6.31 -3.09 1.99
CA HIS A 17 7.60 -3.27 2.63
C HIS A 17 8.32 -4.41 1.94
N ARG A 18 9.49 -4.13 1.34
CA ARG A 18 10.37 -5.13 0.75
C ARG A 18 11.52 -5.44 1.69
N TYR A 19 11.82 -6.72 1.83
CA TYR A 19 12.87 -7.27 2.66
C TYR A 19 13.88 -7.99 1.78
N GLU A 20 15.11 -8.13 2.28
CA GLU A 20 16.11 -8.94 1.63
C GLU A 20 15.66 -10.42 1.59
N PRO A 21 15.88 -11.13 0.46
CA PRO A 21 15.55 -12.55 0.38
C PRO A 21 16.31 -13.34 1.45
N GLY A 22 15.59 -14.18 2.19
CA GLY A 22 16.16 -15.02 3.26
C GLY A 22 16.10 -14.40 4.67
N ILE A 23 15.73 -13.13 4.81
CA ILE A 23 15.53 -12.50 6.12
C ILE A 23 14.17 -12.83 6.73
N GLN A 24 14.15 -13.07 8.04
CA GLN A 24 12.92 -13.20 8.82
C GLN A 24 12.24 -11.82 8.92
N LYS A 25 11.03 -11.69 8.34
CA LYS A 25 10.32 -10.40 8.22
C LYS A 25 9.97 -9.74 9.56
N LEU A 26 9.74 -10.55 10.60
CA LEU A 26 9.33 -10.07 11.92
C LEU A 26 10.54 -9.43 12.63
N GLY A 27 10.40 -8.16 13.04
CA GLY A 27 11.46 -7.41 13.73
C GLY A 27 12.61 -6.91 12.84
N SER A 28 12.59 -7.22 11.54
CA SER A 28 13.60 -6.75 10.58
C SER A 28 13.23 -5.41 9.97
N THR A 29 14.23 -4.60 9.67
CA THR A 29 14.06 -3.35 8.93
C THR A 29 13.85 -3.67 7.45
N PRO A 30 12.81 -3.13 6.80
CA PRO A 30 12.63 -3.32 5.37
C PRO A 30 13.75 -2.60 4.59
N LEU A 31 14.24 -3.25 3.54
CA LEU A 31 15.20 -2.68 2.59
C LEU A 31 14.62 -1.48 1.86
N ALA A 32 13.33 -1.57 1.50
CA ALA A 32 12.62 -0.51 0.82
C ALA A 32 11.14 -0.45 1.24
N ILE A 33 10.62 0.78 1.29
CA ILE A 33 9.20 1.04 1.51
C ILE A 33 8.68 1.74 0.25
N GLU A 34 7.71 1.11 -0.41
CA GLU A 34 7.08 1.64 -1.61
C GLU A 34 5.62 2.01 -1.35
N HIS A 35 5.18 3.11 -1.94
CA HIS A 35 3.78 3.50 -1.95
C HIS A 35 3.17 3.17 -3.30
N LEU A 36 1.95 2.63 -3.32
CA LEU A 36 1.24 2.33 -4.56
C LEU A 36 0.16 3.35 -4.86
N GLY A 37 0.16 3.85 -6.10
CA GLY A 37 -0.86 4.77 -6.60
C GLY A 37 -2.11 4.05 -7.08
N ARG A 38 -3.12 4.82 -7.56
CA ARG A 38 -4.43 4.29 -8.01
C ARG A 38 -4.33 3.28 -9.16
N ARG A 39 -3.21 3.25 -9.88
CA ARG A 39 -2.90 2.31 -10.97
C ARG A 39 -2.17 1.05 -10.49
N GLY A 40 -1.90 0.90 -9.19
CA GLY A 40 -1.12 -0.22 -8.64
C GLY A 40 0.38 -0.15 -8.97
N LYS A 41 0.88 1.03 -9.36
CA LYS A 41 2.31 1.25 -9.64
C LYS A 41 2.99 1.99 -8.47
N PRO A 42 4.29 1.75 -8.24
CA PRO A 42 5.08 2.51 -7.28
C PRO A 42 5.03 4.00 -7.61
N VAL A 43 4.81 4.82 -6.58
CA VAL A 43 4.81 6.27 -6.67
C VAL A 43 5.81 6.84 -5.67
N LYS A 44 6.55 7.86 -6.10
CA LYS A 44 7.57 8.52 -5.27
C LYS A 44 6.97 9.29 -4.09
N LYS A 45 5.76 9.84 -4.26
CA LYS A 45 5.01 10.54 -3.22
C LYS A 45 3.85 9.67 -2.75
N MET A 46 3.61 9.68 -1.45
CA MET A 46 2.46 9.04 -0.82
C MET A 46 1.15 9.53 -1.45
N ARG A 47 0.25 8.60 -1.79
CA ARG A 47 -1.06 8.92 -2.37
C ARG A 47 -2.13 8.05 -1.75
N LEU A 48 -3.24 8.67 -1.40
CA LEU A 48 -4.46 7.97 -1.01
C LEU A 48 -5.14 7.39 -2.26
N ILE A 49 -5.68 6.19 -2.13
CA ILE A 49 -6.40 5.48 -3.19
C ILE A 49 -7.73 4.93 -2.64
N PRO A 50 -8.73 4.67 -3.50
CA PRO A 50 -9.97 4.03 -3.04
C PRO A 50 -9.69 2.73 -2.30
N ALA A 51 -10.36 2.52 -1.17
CA ALA A 51 -10.16 1.38 -0.28
C ALA A 51 -10.30 0.04 -1.02
N GLU A 52 -11.32 -0.11 -1.87
CA GLU A 52 -11.52 -1.30 -2.70
C GLU A 52 -10.28 -1.65 -3.54
N LYS A 53 -9.64 -0.64 -4.14
CA LYS A 53 -8.42 -0.82 -4.91
C LYS A 53 -7.23 -1.15 -4.02
N ALA A 54 -7.10 -0.49 -2.86
CA ALA A 54 -6.04 -0.79 -1.91
C ALA A 54 -6.07 -2.26 -1.47
N PHE A 55 -7.24 -2.76 -1.07
CA PHE A 55 -7.41 -4.16 -0.69
C PHE A 55 -7.21 -5.12 -1.87
N ALA A 56 -7.70 -4.78 -3.06
CA ALA A 56 -7.47 -5.62 -4.24
C ALA A 56 -5.99 -5.76 -4.59
N PHE A 57 -5.21 -4.68 -4.53
CA PHE A 57 -3.76 -4.74 -4.75
C PHE A 57 -3.05 -5.44 -3.58
N ALA A 58 -3.47 -5.20 -2.34
CA ALA A 58 -2.89 -5.88 -1.19
C ALA A 58 -3.04 -7.40 -1.28
N ARG A 59 -4.23 -7.90 -1.64
CA ARG A 59 -4.46 -9.35 -1.85
C ARG A 59 -3.61 -9.93 -2.98
N LYS A 60 -3.35 -9.16 -4.04
CA LYS A 60 -2.49 -9.60 -5.15
C LYS A 60 -1.01 -9.70 -4.77
N LEU A 61 -0.56 -8.85 -3.85
CA LEU A 61 0.81 -8.79 -3.36
C LEU A 61 1.03 -9.66 -2.12
N GLN A 62 -0.05 -10.06 -1.47
CA GLN A 62 -0.05 -11.01 -0.37
C GLN A 62 0.40 -12.38 -0.91
N GLY A 63 1.49 -12.91 -0.34
CA GLY A 63 2.12 -14.16 -0.79
C GLY A 63 3.39 -13.95 -1.62
N THR A 64 3.71 -12.72 -2.03
CA THR A 64 4.99 -12.44 -2.66
C THR A 64 6.15 -12.64 -1.65
N PRO A 65 7.16 -13.47 -1.95
CA PRO A 65 8.30 -13.68 -1.07
C PRO A 65 9.07 -12.37 -0.86
N GLY A 66 9.57 -12.16 0.36
CA GLY A 66 10.28 -10.92 0.72
C GLY A 66 9.40 -9.66 0.79
N CYS A 67 8.07 -9.78 0.70
CA CYS A 67 7.15 -8.65 0.71
C CYS A 67 6.16 -8.72 1.89
N THR A 68 5.91 -7.59 2.53
CA THR A 68 4.78 -7.38 3.48
C THR A 68 3.99 -6.18 3.00
N VAL A 69 2.66 -6.25 3.10
CA VAL A 69 1.77 -5.20 2.61
C VAL A 69 0.89 -4.70 3.74
N SER A 70 0.81 -3.38 3.85
CA SER A 70 0.02 -2.68 4.86
C SER A 70 -1.01 -1.80 4.17
N VAL A 71 -2.27 -1.90 4.60
CA VAL A 71 -3.36 -1.00 4.19
C VAL A 71 -3.74 -0.18 5.41
N CYS A 72 -3.48 1.14 5.36
CA CYS A 72 -3.78 2.09 6.44
C CYS A 72 -4.96 2.98 6.06
#